data_AF-A0A918K5D4-F1
#
_entry.id   AF-A0A918K5D4-F1
#
_cell.length_a   1.000
_cell.length_b   1.000
_cell.length_c   1.000
_cell.angle_alpha   90.00
_cell.angle_beta   90.00
_cell.angle_gamma   90.00
#
_symmetry.space_group_name_H-M   'P 1'
#
loop_
_entity.id
_entity.type
_entity.pdbx_description
1 polymer ?
#
loop_
_entity_poly.entity_id
_entity_poly.type
_entity_poly.pdbx_seq_one_letter_code
_entity_poly.pdbx_strand_id
1 'polypeptide(L)'
;MDSLNHHPLWRFALDVYPRAQSSLLHWQDSYGIHVNDLLLLAFARDRDQGLDLGRWYRIETGRPRALLRRVRRLRYRLNRDDPRRDAALRWELQLEQIDLALLAECLDENGTDMPRSAARLARHWRLDEQQTVVDWVRSIG
;
A
#
# COMPACT_ATOMS: atom_id res chain seq x y z
N MET A 1 -6.82 -5.96 -19.06
CA MET A 1 -7.18 -6.06 -17.63
C MET A 1 -6.51 -7.27 -16.97
N ASP A 2 -6.34 -8.40 -17.67
CA ASP A 2 -5.68 -9.60 -17.13
C ASP A 2 -4.22 -9.42 -16.69
N SER A 3 -3.48 -8.44 -17.25
CA SER A 3 -2.08 -8.21 -16.88
C SER A 3 -1.86 -7.73 -15.44
N LEU A 4 -2.86 -7.07 -14.82
CA LEU A 4 -2.74 -6.56 -13.44
C LEU A 4 -2.88 -7.70 -12.41
N ASN A 5 -3.73 -8.68 -12.70
CA ASN A 5 -3.96 -9.84 -11.82
C ASN A 5 -2.74 -10.76 -11.70
N HIS A 6 -1.82 -10.71 -12.67
CA HIS A 6 -0.60 -11.52 -12.68
C HIS A 6 0.61 -10.82 -12.07
N HIS A 7 0.46 -9.56 -11.64
CA HIS A 7 1.58 -8.81 -11.10
C HIS A 7 2.09 -9.46 -9.79
N PRO A 8 3.40 -9.71 -9.62
CA PRO A 8 3.96 -10.37 -8.44
C PRO A 8 3.55 -9.71 -7.11
N LEU A 9 3.60 -8.38 -7.05
CA LEU A 9 3.17 -7.61 -5.88
C LEU A 9 1.67 -7.78 -5.58
N TRP A 10 0.80 -7.90 -6.60
CA TRP A 10 -0.63 -8.12 -6.39
C TRP A 10 -0.89 -9.52 -5.82
N ARG A 11 -0.22 -10.55 -6.36
CA ARG A 11 -0.31 -11.91 -5.83
C ARG A 11 0.19 -12.01 -4.39
N PHE A 12 1.30 -11.33 -4.09
CA PHE A 12 1.81 -11.20 -2.73
C PHE A 12 0.81 -10.53 -1.80
N ALA A 13 0.19 -9.42 -2.23
CA ALA A 13 -0.84 -8.73 -1.46
C ALA A 13 -2.02 -9.64 -1.11
N LEU A 14 -2.49 -10.45 -2.07
CA LEU A 14 -3.59 -11.41 -1.84
C LEU A 14 -3.22 -12.51 -0.84
N ASP A 15 -1.95 -12.91 -0.78
CA ASP A 15 -1.45 -13.94 0.12
C ASP A 15 -1.19 -13.40 1.55
N VAL A 16 -0.64 -12.18 1.66
CA VAL A 16 -0.26 -11.57 2.94
C VAL A 16 -1.45 -10.91 3.63
N TYR A 17 -2.32 -10.21 2.89
CA TYR A 17 -3.39 -9.40 3.47
C TYR A 17 -4.28 -10.18 4.45
N PRO A 18 -4.78 -11.41 4.15
CA PRO A 18 -5.64 -12.14 5.09
C PRO A 18 -4.97 -12.48 6.43
N ARG A 19 -3.65 -12.68 6.43
CA ARG A 19 -2.87 -13.05 7.62
C ARG A 19 -2.45 -11.83 8.43
N ALA A 20 -2.23 -10.69 7.76
CA ALA A 20 -1.78 -9.45 8.37
C ALA A 20 -2.89 -8.39 8.53
N GLN A 21 -4.15 -8.72 8.20
CA GLN A 21 -5.25 -7.76 8.04
C GLN A 21 -5.42 -6.83 9.25
N SER A 22 -5.52 -7.39 10.46
CA SER A 22 -5.72 -6.61 11.67
C SER A 22 -4.60 -5.60 11.91
N SER A 23 -3.36 -5.99 11.61
CA SER A 23 -2.19 -5.12 11.80
C SER A 23 -2.11 -4.05 10.70
N LEU A 24 -2.37 -4.41 9.44
CA LEU A 24 -2.46 -3.47 8.32
C LEU A 24 -3.52 -2.38 8.57
N LEU A 25 -4.70 -2.79 9.07
CA LEU A 25 -5.76 -1.85 9.42
C LEU A 25 -5.39 -0.98 10.62
N HIS A 26 -4.72 -1.54 11.63
CA HIS A 26 -4.21 -0.74 12.75
C HIS A 26 -3.24 0.37 12.28
N TRP A 27 -2.32 0.06 11.38
CA TRP A 27 -1.41 1.05 10.81
C TRP A 27 -2.13 2.12 10.00
N GLN A 28 -3.12 1.72 9.19
CA GLN A 28 -3.94 2.65 8.43
C GLN A 28 -4.74 3.58 9.34
N ASP A 29 -5.39 3.04 10.36
CA ASP A 29 -6.34 3.79 11.16
C ASP A 29 -5.62 4.67 12.21
N SER A 30 -4.51 4.20 12.79
CA SER A 30 -3.75 4.94 13.81
C SER A 30 -2.82 6.00 13.22
N TYR A 31 -2.26 5.75 12.02
CA TYR A 31 -1.20 6.58 11.44
C TYR A 31 -1.52 7.12 10.04
N GLY A 32 -2.67 6.76 9.47
CA GLY A 32 -3.06 7.20 8.13
C GLY A 32 -2.25 6.58 7.00
N ILE A 33 -1.49 5.51 7.27
CA ILE A 33 -0.61 4.87 6.28
C ILE A 33 -1.45 4.06 5.30
N HIS A 34 -1.13 4.15 4.01
CA HIS A 34 -1.85 3.36 3.02
C HIS A 34 -1.43 1.89 3.10
N VAL A 35 -2.41 0.98 3.14
CA VAL A 35 -2.17 -0.48 3.20
C VAL A 35 -1.24 -0.96 2.07
N ASN A 36 -1.45 -0.48 0.84
CA ASN A 36 -0.57 -0.83 -0.27
C ASN A 36 0.89 -0.38 -0.11
N ASP A 37 1.17 0.70 0.63
CA ASP A 37 2.56 1.09 0.90
C ASP A 37 3.24 0.10 1.86
N LEU A 38 2.48 -0.38 2.86
CA LEU A 38 2.94 -1.40 3.78
C LEU A 38 3.18 -2.74 3.06
N LEU A 39 2.29 -3.11 2.14
CA LEU A 39 2.44 -4.30 1.31
C LEU A 39 3.63 -4.17 0.34
N LEU A 40 3.84 -3.00 -0.25
CA LEU A 40 5.03 -2.71 -1.06
C LEU A 40 6.30 -2.90 -0.25
N LEU A 41 6.35 -2.38 0.99
CA LEU A 41 7.53 -2.53 1.85
C LEU A 41 7.81 -4.00 2.22
N ALA A 42 6.76 -4.76 2.55
CA ALA A 42 6.87 -6.19 2.82
C ALA A 42 7.37 -6.96 1.61
N PHE A 43 6.86 -6.64 0.42
CA PHE A 43 7.31 -7.27 -0.82
C PHE A 43 8.76 -6.90 -1.16
N ALA A 44 9.13 -5.63 -1.05
CA ALA A 44 10.49 -5.17 -1.31
C ALA A 44 11.49 -5.87 -0.37
N ARG A 45 11.12 -6.05 0.90
CA ARG A 45 11.90 -6.84 1.86
C ARG A 45 12.04 -8.30 1.46
N ASP A 46 10.93 -8.98 1.14
CA ASP A 46 10.95 -10.41 0.73
C ASP A 46 11.91 -10.65 -0.45
N ARG A 47 12.08 -9.65 -1.31
CA ARG A 47 12.95 -9.70 -2.49
C ARG A 47 14.32 -9.05 -2.31
N ASP A 48 14.64 -8.55 -1.12
CA ASP A 48 15.85 -7.77 -0.84
C ASP A 48 16.05 -6.59 -1.82
N GLN A 49 14.95 -5.94 -2.19
CA GLN A 49 14.91 -4.81 -3.12
C GLN A 49 14.78 -3.47 -2.38
N GLY A 50 15.38 -2.44 -2.97
CA GLY A 50 15.19 -1.06 -2.54
C GLY A 50 13.95 -0.41 -3.17
N LEU A 51 13.66 0.82 -2.74
CA LEU A 51 12.60 1.65 -3.32
C LEU A 51 13.15 2.93 -3.93
N ASP A 52 12.69 3.26 -5.15
CA ASP A 52 12.74 4.63 -5.69
C ASP A 52 11.67 5.48 -5.00
N LEU A 53 12.10 6.16 -3.93
CA LEU A 53 11.23 7.03 -3.14
C LEU A 53 10.77 8.28 -3.89
N GLY A 54 11.47 8.69 -4.96
CA GLY A 54 11.02 9.78 -5.83
C GLY A 54 9.83 9.37 -6.68
N ARG A 55 9.84 8.15 -7.23
CA ARG A 55 8.68 7.56 -7.92
C ARG A 55 7.53 7.30 -6.94
N TRP A 56 7.83 6.75 -5.76
CA TRP A 56 6.82 6.54 -4.71
C TRP A 56 6.10 7.84 -4.35
N TYR A 57 6.84 8.92 -4.10
CA TYR A 57 6.25 10.21 -3.74
C TYR A 57 5.34 10.79 -4.84
N ARG A 58 5.71 10.60 -6.12
CA ARG A 58 4.86 10.99 -7.26
C ARG A 58 3.55 10.21 -7.31
N ILE A 59 3.56 8.93 -6.93
CA ILE A 59 2.34 8.12 -6.85
C ILE A 59 1.49 8.57 -5.67
N GLU A 60 2.09 8.74 -4.48
CA GLU A 60 1.39 9.15 -3.26
C GLU A 60 0.66 10.49 -3.41
N THR A 61 1.33 11.45 -4.05
CA THR A 61 0.76 12.78 -4.35
C THR A 61 -0.04 12.83 -5.65
N GLY A 62 -0.09 11.72 -6.39
CA GLY A 62 -0.66 11.61 -7.71
C GLY A 62 -2.19 11.50 -7.76
N ARG A 63 -2.72 11.60 -8.99
CA ARG A 63 -4.16 11.49 -9.28
C ARG A 63 -4.77 10.13 -8.86
N PRO A 64 -4.14 8.97 -9.09
CA PRO A 64 -4.72 7.67 -8.71
C PRO A 64 -5.03 7.59 -7.21
N ARG A 65 -4.05 7.91 -6.36
CA ARG A 65 -4.19 8.01 -4.89
C ARG A 65 -5.24 9.02 -4.46
N ALA A 66 -5.30 10.18 -5.10
CA ALA A 66 -6.33 11.17 -4.84
C ALA A 66 -7.76 10.63 -5.16
N LEU A 67 -7.91 9.90 -6.26
CA LEU A 67 -9.19 9.30 -6.67
C LEU A 67 -9.60 8.16 -5.74
N LEU A 68 -8.67 7.26 -5.39
CA LEU A 68 -8.90 6.18 -4.43
C LEU A 68 -9.41 6.72 -3.09
N ARG A 69 -8.75 7.75 -2.53
CA ARG A 69 -9.21 8.44 -1.32
C ARG A 69 -10.59 9.07 -1.45
N ARG A 70 -11.00 9.52 -2.64
CA ARG A 70 -12.35 10.06 -2.89
C ARG A 70 -13.40 8.96 -2.93
N VAL A 71 -13.12 7.85 -3.62
CA VAL A 71 -14.02 6.70 -3.71
C VAL A 71 -14.21 6.05 -2.34
N ARG A 72 -13.13 5.83 -1.58
CA ARG A 72 -13.19 5.30 -0.21
C ARG A 72 -14.05 6.19 0.71
N ARG A 73 -13.85 7.52 0.66
CA ARG A 73 -14.67 8.48 1.42
C ARG A 73 -16.14 8.46 1.00
N LEU A 74 -16.43 8.34 -0.30
CA LEU A 74 -17.79 8.19 -0.79
C LEU A 74 -18.41 6.92 -0.20
N ARG A 75 -17.74 5.76 -0.30
CA ARG A 75 -18.24 4.49 0.23
C ARG A 75 -18.56 4.56 1.72
N TYR A 76 -17.71 5.20 2.54
CA TYR A 76 -17.96 5.34 3.97
C TYR A 76 -19.10 6.30 4.33
N ARG A 77 -19.48 7.21 3.43
CA ARG A 77 -20.65 8.09 3.61
C ARG A 77 -21.97 7.43 3.19
N LEU A 78 -21.90 6.35 2.40
CA LEU A 78 -23.09 5.60 1.99
C LEU A 78 -23.52 4.65 3.12
N ASN A 79 -24.84 4.58 3.33
CA ASN A 79 -25.42 3.59 4.25
C ASN A 79 -25.12 2.16 3.76
N ARG A 80 -25.11 1.20 4.69
CA ARG A 80 -24.80 -0.20 4.36
C ARG A 80 -25.73 -0.78 3.29
N ASP A 81 -26.99 -0.38 3.29
CA ASP A 81 -28.03 -0.86 2.36
C ASP A 81 -28.12 -0.01 1.07
N ASP A 82 -27.26 0.99 0.88
CA ASP A 82 -27.26 1.80 -0.33
C ASP A 82 -26.71 0.97 -1.51
N PRO A 83 -27.46 0.78 -2.61
CA PRO A 83 -27.02 -0.05 -3.74
C PRO A 83 -25.77 0.49 -4.44
N ARG A 84 -25.45 1.78 -4.27
CA ARG A 84 -24.23 2.38 -4.83
C ARG A 84 -22.99 1.99 -4.03
N ARG A 85 -23.15 1.49 -2.80
CA ARG A 85 -22.04 1.11 -1.93
C ARG A 85 -21.24 -0.04 -2.53
N ASP A 86 -21.91 -1.02 -3.13
CA ASP A 86 -21.26 -2.14 -3.81
C ASP A 86 -20.51 -1.69 -5.06
N ALA A 87 -21.08 -0.75 -5.82
CA ALA A 87 -20.38 -0.14 -6.95
C ALA A 87 -19.13 0.61 -6.47
N ALA A 88 -19.23 1.42 -5.42
CA ALA A 88 -18.10 2.13 -4.84
C ALA A 88 -17.01 1.17 -4.33
N LEU A 89 -17.39 0.03 -3.74
CA LEU A 89 -16.45 -1.01 -3.32
C LEU A 89 -15.72 -1.62 -4.52
N ARG A 90 -16.42 -1.96 -5.61
CA ARG A 90 -15.78 -2.48 -6.83
C ARG A 90 -14.79 -1.48 -7.44
N TRP A 91 -15.16 -0.20 -7.49
CA TRP A 91 -14.27 0.86 -7.93
C TRP A 91 -13.05 1.03 -7.01
N GLU A 92 -13.24 0.97 -5.70
CA GLU A 92 -12.14 1.00 -4.74
C GLU A 92 -11.17 -0.15 -5.00
N LEU A 93 -11.66 -1.39 -5.10
CA LEU A 93 -10.81 -2.57 -5.37
C LEU A 93 -10.03 -2.46 -6.70
N GLN A 94 -10.65 -1.92 -7.76
CA GLN A 94 -9.95 -1.68 -9.03
C GLN A 94 -8.87 -0.61 -8.90
N LEU A 95 -9.15 0.47 -8.16
CA LEU A 95 -8.16 1.52 -7.92
C LEU A 95 -7.01 1.03 -7.03
N GLU A 96 -7.29 0.15 -6.06
CA GLU A 96 -6.26 -0.53 -5.25
C GLU A 96 -5.33 -1.39 -6.12
N GLN A 97 -5.87 -2.12 -7.09
CA GLN A 97 -5.06 -2.91 -8.03
C GLN A 97 -4.17 -2.02 -8.90
N ILE A 98 -4.73 -0.93 -9.44
CA ILE A 98 -3.97 0.04 -10.24
C ILE A 98 -2.87 0.67 -9.40
N ASP A 99 -3.19 1.03 -8.17
CA ASP A 99 -2.24 1.63 -7.23
C ASP A 99 -1.08 0.69 -6.91
N LEU A 100 -1.33 -0.58 -6.60
CA LEU A 100 -0.26 -1.57 -6.40
C LEU A 100 0.59 -1.77 -7.66
N ALA A 101 -0.01 -1.78 -8.84
CA ALA A 101 0.75 -1.90 -10.08
C ALA A 101 1.67 -0.69 -10.32
N LEU A 102 1.22 0.52 -9.99
CA LEU A 102 2.08 1.71 -10.03
C LEU A 102 3.19 1.64 -8.98
N LEU A 103 2.86 1.22 -7.76
CA LEU A 103 3.83 1.07 -6.66
C LEU A 103 4.90 0.02 -6.96
N ALA A 104 4.56 -1.02 -7.71
CA ALA A 104 5.55 -2.00 -8.16
C ALA A 104 6.64 -1.37 -9.02
N GLU A 105 6.33 -0.32 -9.76
CA GLU A 105 7.36 0.42 -10.51
C GLU A 105 8.35 1.12 -9.57
N CYS A 106 8.04 1.30 -8.27
CA CYS A 106 9.00 1.84 -7.30
C CYS A 106 10.07 0.84 -6.88
N LEU A 107 9.92 -0.45 -7.18
CA LEU A 107 10.93 -1.44 -6.86
C LEU A 107 12.17 -1.20 -7.72
N ASP A 108 13.32 -1.09 -7.08
CA ASP A 108 14.59 -0.85 -7.75
C ASP A 108 15.67 -1.76 -7.17
N GLU A 109 16.23 -2.63 -8.01
CA GLU A 109 17.34 -3.53 -7.66
C GLU A 109 18.62 -2.77 -7.34
N ASN A 110 18.77 -1.55 -7.86
CA ASN A 110 19.87 -0.63 -7.54
C ASN A 110 19.44 0.48 -6.56
N GLY A 111 18.23 0.35 -6.01
CA GLY A 111 17.61 1.34 -5.17
C GLY A 111 18.29 1.48 -3.81
N THR A 112 17.75 2.40 -3.01
CA THR A 112 18.16 2.52 -1.61
C THR A 112 17.81 1.24 -0.85
N ASP A 113 18.78 0.62 -0.17
CA ASP A 113 18.59 -0.61 0.60
C ASP A 113 17.32 -0.58 1.46
N MET A 114 16.62 -1.71 1.57
CA MET A 114 15.30 -1.78 2.21
C MET A 114 15.26 -1.12 3.60
N PRO A 115 16.24 -1.32 4.52
CA PRO A 115 16.25 -0.65 5.81
C PRO A 115 16.21 0.87 5.71
N ARG A 116 16.96 1.45 4.77
CA ARG A 116 16.99 2.90 4.56
C ARG A 116 15.72 3.40 3.85
N SER A 117 15.16 2.61 2.95
CA SER A 117 13.87 2.92 2.31
C SER A 117 12.73 2.98 3.35
N ALA A 118 12.65 1.96 4.22
CA ALA A 118 11.69 1.90 5.32
C ALA A 118 11.89 3.06 6.32
N ALA A 119 13.13 3.38 6.71
CA ALA A 119 13.41 4.50 7.61
C ALA A 119 12.98 5.85 7.02
N ARG A 120 13.16 6.06 5.71
CA ARG A 120 12.73 7.30 5.03
C ARG A 120 11.21 7.41 4.97
N LEU A 121 10.50 6.31 4.69
CA LEU A 121 9.03 6.29 4.72
C LEU A 121 8.48 6.49 6.13
N ALA A 122 9.08 5.86 7.14
CA ALA A 122 8.68 6.07 8.54
C ALA A 122 8.78 7.54 8.96
N ARG A 123 9.84 8.26 8.52
CA ARG A 123 9.94 9.72 8.72
C ARG A 123 8.86 10.49 7.98
N HIS A 124 8.55 10.09 6.75
CA HIS A 124 7.47 10.72 5.98
C HIS A 124 6.11 10.57 6.68
N TRP A 125 5.85 9.40 7.25
CA TRP A 125 4.64 9.10 8.04
C TRP A 125 4.68 9.66 9.46
N ARG A 126 5.76 10.37 9.84
CA ARG A 126 5.96 10.96 11.17
C ARG A 126 5.80 9.94 12.30
N LEU A 127 6.31 8.73 12.07
CA LEU A 127 6.34 7.71 13.11
C LEU A 127 7.51 8.03 14.05
N ASP A 128 7.20 8.18 15.34
CA ASP A 128 8.18 8.51 16.38
C ASP A 128 9.25 7.42 16.54
N GLU A 129 8.94 6.18 16.12
CA GLU A 129 9.86 5.05 16.15
C GLU A 129 10.10 4.52 14.73
N GLN A 130 11.23 4.87 14.10
CA GLN A 130 11.62 4.31 12.80
C GLN A 130 11.80 2.78 12.84
N GLN A 131 12.00 2.22 14.04
CA GLN A 131 12.17 0.79 14.28
C GLN A 131 10.87 -0.01 14.07
N THR A 132 9.68 0.56 14.37
CA THR A 132 8.42 -0.20 14.37
C THR A 132 7.96 -0.62 12.98
N VAL A 133 8.18 0.21 11.94
CA VAL A 133 7.85 -0.21 10.57
C VAL A 133 8.78 -1.30 10.10
N VAL A 134 10.10 -1.15 10.29
CA VAL A 134 11.07 -2.18 9.88
C VAL A 134 10.78 -3.50 10.59
N ASP A 135 10.55 -3.46 11.90
CA ASP A 135 10.24 -4.62 12.74
C ASP A 135 8.90 -5.26 12.38
N TRP A 136 7.90 -4.46 12.05
CA TRP A 136 6.63 -4.96 11.54
C TRP A 136 6.76 -5.60 10.15
N VAL A 137 7.46 -4.96 9.21
CA VAL A 137 7.72 -5.54 7.89
C VAL A 137 8.48 -6.87 8.04
N ARG A 138 9.31 -7.05 9.09
CA ARG A 138 9.96 -8.34 9.41
C ARG A 138 9.00 -9.45 9.84
N SER A 139 7.87 -9.11 10.44
CA SER A 139 6.98 -10.10 11.06
C SER A 139 5.92 -10.64 10.11
N ILE A 140 5.75 -10.02 8.94
CA ILE A 140 4.70 -10.35 7.97
C ILE A 140 5.20 -10.85 6.61
N GLY A 141 6.50 -10.74 6.33
CA GLY A 141 7.17 -11.31 5.15
C GLY A 141 8.15 -12.39 5.59
#